data_AF-M0D5Z4-F1
#
_entry.id   AF-M0D5Z4-F1
#
_cell.length_a   1.000
_cell.length_b   1.000
_cell.length_c   1.000
_cell.angle_alpha   90.00
_cell.angle_beta   90.00
_cell.angle_gamma   90.00
#
_symmetry.space_group_name_H-M   'P 1'
#
loop_
_entity.id
_entity.type
_entity.pdbx_description
1 polymer ?
#
loop_
_entity_poly.entity_id
_entity_poly.type
_entity_poly.pdbx_seq_one_letter_code
_entity_poly.pdbx_strand_id
1 'polypeptide(L)'
;MDGPPSTRNTGAGAGGDYDDPIGDLLPYASVDSNWWYWIAAPIPLFVLSVVAGGLFFVGFLFDVFLTGGLLTAGAMVVFGGLAALVGLVLSVMFPVAVYVDARALSDDPASPWSPDPVLYGLVALAGVVVTAFTVSVPFGIYYLYRRHEAVGTP
;
A
#
# COMPACT_ATOMS: atom_id res chain seq x y z
N MET A 1 -26.05 56.69 -13.25
CA MET A 1 -26.89 55.60 -12.73
C MET A 1 -25.96 54.43 -12.57
N ASP A 2 -25.34 54.38 -11.39
CA ASP A 2 -24.23 53.47 -11.10
C ASP A 2 -24.83 52.22 -10.44
N GLY A 3 -24.54 51.05 -11.00
CA GLY A 3 -25.06 49.78 -10.53
C GLY A 3 -24.60 49.45 -9.09
N PRO A 4 -25.34 48.58 -8.38
CA PRO A 4 -24.96 48.21 -7.02
C PRO A 4 -23.63 47.46 -6.99
N PRO A 5 -22.79 47.67 -5.96
CA PRO A 5 -21.52 46.96 -5.80
C PRO A 5 -21.77 45.47 -5.59
N SER A 6 -21.07 44.64 -6.38
CA SER A 6 -21.06 43.20 -6.21
C SER A 6 -20.37 42.83 -4.89
N THR A 7 -21.16 42.33 -3.94
CA THR A 7 -20.64 41.70 -2.72
C THR A 7 -19.85 40.45 -3.13
N ARG A 8 -18.51 40.53 -3.05
CA ARG A 8 -17.62 39.37 -3.19
C ARG A 8 -17.94 38.42 -2.03
N ASN A 9 -18.72 37.39 -2.36
CA ASN A 9 -19.07 36.31 -1.45
C ASN A 9 -17.79 35.54 -1.14
N THR A 10 -17.05 35.98 -0.12
CA THR A 10 -15.94 35.22 0.46
C THR A 10 -16.60 34.15 1.29
N GLY A 11 -17.01 33.07 0.61
CA GLY A 11 -17.30 31.80 1.24
C GLY A 11 -16.00 31.30 1.86
N ALA A 12 -15.71 31.78 3.07
CA ALA A 12 -14.83 31.11 4.01
C ALA A 12 -15.52 29.80 4.38
N GLY A 13 -15.40 28.81 3.50
CA GLY A 13 -15.68 27.42 3.83
C GLY A 13 -14.64 26.99 4.84
N ALA A 14 -15.04 26.93 6.10
CA ALA A 14 -14.28 26.28 7.16
C ALA A 14 -14.33 24.76 6.98
N GLY A 15 -13.76 24.27 5.88
CA GLY A 15 -13.27 22.90 5.74
C GLY A 15 -11.77 23.02 5.72
N GLY A 16 -11.07 22.38 6.65
CA GLY A 16 -9.61 22.52 6.75
C GLY A 16 -8.99 22.22 5.39
N ASP A 17 -8.37 23.23 4.78
CA ASP A 17 -7.45 23.07 3.65
C ASP A 17 -6.38 22.08 4.14
N TYR A 18 -6.58 20.81 3.81
CA TYR A 18 -5.53 19.83 3.93
C TYR A 18 -4.53 20.17 2.83
N ASP A 19 -3.50 20.92 3.20
CA ASP A 19 -2.35 21.17 2.34
C ASP A 19 -1.68 19.82 2.07
N ASP A 20 -2.01 19.19 0.95
CA ASP A 20 -1.35 17.98 0.46
C ASP A 20 0.07 18.35 0.00
N PRO A 21 1.12 18.06 0.81
CA PRO A 21 2.45 18.60 0.56
C PRO A 21 3.16 17.90 -0.60
N ILE A 22 2.66 16.74 -1.03
CA ILE A 22 3.28 15.88 -2.05
C ILE A 22 2.30 15.55 -3.18
N GLY A 23 1.13 16.17 -3.19
CA GLY A 23 0.03 15.84 -4.08
C GLY A 23 0.29 16.12 -5.54
N ASP A 24 1.18 17.06 -5.82
CA ASP A 24 1.61 17.42 -7.19
C ASP A 24 2.70 16.48 -7.74
N LEU A 25 3.33 15.67 -6.87
CA LEU A 25 4.41 14.74 -7.26
C LEU A 25 3.88 13.36 -7.67
N LEU A 26 2.70 12.98 -7.18
CA LEU A 26 2.10 11.67 -7.42
C LEU A 26 0.93 11.79 -8.40
N PRO A 27 0.69 10.76 -9.24
CA PRO A 27 -0.40 10.79 -10.20
C PRO A 27 -1.75 10.88 -9.51
N TYR A 28 -2.65 11.68 -10.07
CA TYR A 28 -4.05 11.74 -9.64
C TYR A 28 -4.74 10.39 -9.87
N ALA A 29 -5.58 9.98 -8.92
CA ALA A 29 -6.37 8.74 -8.99
C ALA A 29 -7.82 9.02 -8.62
N SER A 30 -8.75 8.39 -9.33
CA SER A 30 -10.16 8.33 -8.94
C SER A 30 -10.42 7.17 -7.99
N VAL A 31 -11.56 7.20 -7.30
CA VAL A 31 -12.01 6.09 -6.43
C VAL A 31 -12.16 4.77 -7.19
N ASP A 32 -12.51 4.81 -8.47
CA ASP A 32 -12.62 3.61 -9.32
C ASP A 32 -11.26 3.06 -9.79
N SER A 33 -10.15 3.67 -9.38
CA SER A 33 -8.81 3.26 -9.83
C SER A 33 -8.36 1.94 -9.21
N ASN A 34 -7.49 1.23 -9.93
CA ASN A 34 -6.99 -0.09 -9.54
C ASN A 34 -5.77 -0.05 -8.59
N TRP A 35 -5.54 1.07 -7.90
CA TRP A 35 -4.41 1.21 -6.97
C TRP A 35 -4.49 0.21 -5.79
N TRP A 36 -5.70 -0.21 -5.44
CA TRP A 36 -5.95 -1.25 -4.44
C TRP A 36 -5.24 -2.59 -4.74
N TYR A 37 -4.90 -2.90 -6.00
CA TYR A 37 -4.11 -4.10 -6.33
C TYR A 37 -2.71 -4.07 -5.69
N TRP A 38 -2.07 -2.89 -5.63
CA TRP A 38 -0.77 -2.74 -4.99
C TRP A 38 -0.87 -2.84 -3.46
N ILE A 39 -2.02 -2.47 -2.89
CA ILE A 39 -2.33 -2.66 -1.46
C ILE A 39 -2.57 -4.15 -1.17
N ALA A 40 -3.22 -4.87 -2.09
CA ALA A 40 -3.49 -6.29 -1.96
C ALA A 40 -2.23 -7.16 -2.16
N ALA A 41 -1.29 -6.77 -3.03
CA ALA A 41 -0.15 -7.58 -3.46
C ALA A 41 0.73 -8.18 -2.33
N PRO A 42 1.01 -7.49 -1.20
CA PRO A 42 1.75 -8.09 -0.08
C PRO A 42 1.07 -9.30 0.55
N ILE A 43 -0.26 -9.39 0.49
CA ILE A 43 -1.03 -10.48 1.11
C ILE A 43 -0.74 -11.84 0.46
N PRO A 44 -0.96 -12.05 -0.87
CA PRO A 44 -0.61 -13.32 -1.51
C PRO A 44 0.91 -13.55 -1.47
N LEU A 45 1.74 -12.52 -1.59
CA LEU A 45 3.19 -12.69 -1.49
C LEU A 45 3.61 -13.21 -0.12
N PHE A 46 3.01 -12.72 0.97
CA PHE A 46 3.27 -13.20 2.31
C PHE A 46 2.88 -14.67 2.47
N VAL A 47 1.68 -15.05 2.01
CA VAL A 47 1.23 -16.46 2.03
C VAL A 47 2.18 -17.35 1.23
N LEU A 48 2.54 -16.94 0.02
CA LEU A 48 3.50 -17.66 -0.82
C LEU A 48 4.87 -17.76 -0.14
N SER A 49 5.33 -16.71 0.54
CA SER A 49 6.62 -16.69 1.24
C SER A 49 6.64 -17.63 2.43
N VAL A 50 5.55 -17.70 3.19
CA VAL A 50 5.42 -18.65 4.32
C VAL A 50 5.44 -20.09 3.81
N VAL A 51 4.68 -20.40 2.77
CA VAL A 51 4.62 -21.75 2.18
C VAL A 51 5.97 -22.13 1.55
N ALA A 52 6.51 -21.26 0.70
CA ALA A 52 7.79 -21.48 0.03
C ALA A 52 8.93 -21.56 1.04
N GLY A 53 8.94 -20.72 2.07
CA GLY A 53 9.92 -20.74 3.14
C GLY A 53 9.88 -22.05 3.93
N GLY A 54 8.69 -22.56 4.25
CA GLY A 54 8.52 -23.85 4.90
C GLY A 54 9.05 -25.02 4.06
N LEU A 55 8.68 -25.06 2.77
CA LEU A 55 9.16 -26.08 1.84
C LEU A 55 10.68 -25.98 1.62
N PHE A 56 11.19 -24.77 1.47
CA PHE A 56 12.62 -24.49 1.34
C PHE A 56 13.38 -24.96 2.58
N PHE A 57 12.88 -24.67 3.78
CA PHE A 57 13.51 -25.09 5.03
C PHE A 57 13.59 -26.62 5.14
N VAL A 58 12.51 -27.33 4.81
CA VAL A 58 12.53 -28.80 4.76
C VAL A 58 13.57 -29.30 3.75
N GLY A 59 13.55 -28.75 2.52
CA GLY A 59 14.53 -29.11 1.49
C GLY A 59 15.97 -28.83 1.90
N PHE A 60 16.22 -27.72 2.58
CA PHE A 60 17.52 -27.35 3.15
C PHE A 60 18.02 -28.40 4.13
N LEU A 61 17.18 -28.88 5.04
CA LEU A 61 17.59 -29.92 5.98
C LEU A 61 18.10 -31.18 5.25
N PHE A 62 17.40 -31.63 4.20
CA PHE A 62 17.87 -32.77 3.40
C PHE A 62 19.15 -32.46 2.60
N ASP A 63 19.22 -31.28 1.98
CA ASP A 63 20.32 -30.88 1.13
C ASP A 63 21.64 -30.72 1.89
N VAL A 64 21.60 -30.27 3.15
CA VAL A 64 22.79 -30.20 4.02
C VAL A 64 23.41 -31.58 4.21
N PHE A 65 22.60 -32.63 4.42
CA PHE A 65 23.11 -33.99 4.58
C PHE A 65 23.55 -34.64 3.26
N LEU A 66 22.91 -34.29 2.14
CA LEU A 66 23.15 -34.95 0.84
C LEU A 66 24.24 -34.27 0.01
N THR A 67 24.26 -32.94 -0.06
CA THR A 67 25.16 -32.16 -0.93
C THR A 67 25.99 -31.12 -0.18
N GLY A 68 25.85 -31.04 1.15
CA GLY A 68 26.49 -30.01 1.96
C GLY A 68 25.86 -28.63 1.83
N GLY A 69 24.63 -28.54 1.29
CA GLY A 69 23.89 -27.29 1.15
C GLY A 69 24.10 -26.55 -0.18
N LEU A 70 24.76 -27.16 -1.17
CA LEU A 70 25.08 -26.50 -2.43
C LEU A 70 23.83 -26.16 -3.25
N LEU A 71 22.82 -27.05 -3.27
CA LEU A 71 21.60 -26.83 -4.05
C LEU A 71 20.75 -25.73 -3.42
N THR A 72 20.63 -25.71 -2.10
CA THR A 72 19.90 -24.69 -1.37
C THR A 72 20.58 -23.33 -1.39
N ALA A 73 21.91 -23.28 -1.37
CA ALA A 73 22.65 -22.04 -1.61
C ALA A 73 22.35 -21.48 -3.02
N GLY A 74 22.39 -22.31 -4.06
CA GLY A 74 22.04 -21.91 -5.43
C GLY A 74 20.58 -21.43 -5.53
N ALA A 75 19.65 -22.16 -4.93
CA ALA A 75 18.25 -21.78 -4.88
C ALA A 75 18.01 -20.46 -4.14
N MET A 76 18.72 -20.20 -3.03
CA MET A 76 18.64 -18.92 -2.32
C MET A 76 19.10 -17.75 -3.17
N VAL A 77 20.19 -17.91 -3.93
CA VAL A 77 20.67 -16.84 -4.82
C VAL A 77 19.63 -16.52 -5.88
N VAL A 78 19.07 -17.55 -6.54
CA VAL A 78 18.11 -17.36 -7.63
C VAL A 78 16.75 -16.90 -7.12
N PHE A 79 16.10 -17.70 -6.28
CA PHE A 79 14.74 -17.44 -5.83
C PHE A 79 14.70 -16.39 -4.72
N GLY A 80 15.65 -16.39 -3.80
CA GLY A 80 15.76 -15.35 -2.79
C GLY A 80 16.13 -14.00 -3.40
N GLY A 81 17.00 -13.98 -4.41
CA GLY A 81 17.28 -12.76 -5.20
C GLY A 81 16.04 -12.23 -5.91
N LEU A 82 15.28 -13.09 -6.60
CA LEU A 82 14.02 -12.70 -7.23
C LEU A 82 13.00 -12.18 -6.22
N ALA A 83 12.83 -12.88 -5.09
CA ALA A 83 11.93 -12.45 -4.02
C ALA A 83 12.34 -11.09 -3.43
N ALA A 84 13.65 -10.84 -3.27
CA ALA A 84 14.17 -9.56 -2.81
C ALA A 84 13.85 -8.42 -3.79
N LEU A 85 13.93 -8.65 -5.10
CA LEU A 85 13.56 -7.66 -6.12
C LEU A 85 12.06 -7.34 -6.07
N VAL A 86 11.21 -8.36 -5.97
CA VAL A 86 9.76 -8.16 -5.83
C VAL A 86 9.45 -7.40 -4.53
N GLY A 87 10.08 -7.79 -3.42
CA GLY A 87 9.94 -7.11 -2.13
C GLY A 87 10.38 -5.65 -2.20
N LEU A 88 11.44 -5.34 -2.96
CA LEU A 88 11.91 -3.97 -3.17
C LEU A 88 10.88 -3.15 -3.96
N VAL A 89 10.29 -3.68 -5.03
CA VAL A 89 9.22 -2.97 -5.75
C VAL A 89 8.05 -2.71 -4.83
N LEU A 90 7.59 -3.72 -4.09
CA LEU A 90 6.48 -3.56 -3.14
C LEU A 90 6.82 -2.60 -1.99
N SER A 91 8.09 -2.48 -1.61
CA SER A 91 8.47 -1.60 -0.50
C SER A 91 8.21 -0.13 -0.80
N VAL A 92 8.22 0.22 -2.08
CA VAL A 92 7.88 1.55 -2.58
C VAL A 92 6.42 1.60 -3.01
N MET A 93 5.96 0.62 -3.78
CA MET A 93 4.61 0.65 -4.36
C MET A 93 3.50 0.53 -3.32
N PHE A 94 3.70 -0.25 -2.25
CA PHE A 94 2.69 -0.42 -1.21
C PHE A 94 2.36 0.89 -0.48
N PRO A 95 3.31 1.63 0.12
CA PRO A 95 2.99 2.89 0.80
C PRO A 95 2.49 3.96 -0.18
N VAL A 96 3.03 4.01 -1.40
CA VAL A 96 2.54 4.94 -2.44
C VAL A 96 1.08 4.64 -2.80
N ALA A 97 0.74 3.37 -2.99
CA ALA A 97 -0.63 2.98 -3.34
C ALA A 97 -1.62 3.30 -2.22
N VAL A 98 -1.25 3.04 -0.96
CA VAL A 98 -2.07 3.40 0.21
C VAL A 98 -2.29 4.91 0.28
N TYR A 99 -1.25 5.71 0.04
CA TYR A 99 -1.37 7.17 0.02
C TYR A 99 -2.32 7.66 -1.08
N VAL A 100 -2.09 7.22 -2.33
CA VAL A 100 -2.83 7.66 -3.50
C VAL A 100 -4.30 7.25 -3.41
N ASP A 101 -4.57 6.03 -2.96
CA ASP A 101 -5.94 5.54 -2.78
C ASP A 101 -6.66 6.24 -1.62
N ALA A 102 -5.98 6.47 -0.49
CA ALA A 102 -6.56 7.19 0.65
C ALA A 102 -6.91 8.63 0.31
N ARG A 103 -6.08 9.29 -0.52
CA ARG A 103 -6.39 10.62 -1.06
C ARG A 103 -7.63 10.59 -1.93
N ALA A 104 -7.71 9.66 -2.88
CA ALA A 104 -8.88 9.53 -3.76
C ALA A 104 -10.17 9.32 -2.96
N LEU A 105 -10.13 8.51 -1.89
CA LEU A 105 -11.27 8.28 -0.99
C LEU A 105 -11.63 9.50 -0.14
N SER A 106 -10.65 10.29 0.28
CA SER A 106 -10.88 11.52 1.05
C SER A 106 -11.38 12.69 0.21
N ASP A 107 -10.98 12.73 -1.06
CA ASP A 107 -11.41 13.76 -2.02
C ASP A 107 -12.82 13.48 -2.56
N ASP A 108 -13.35 12.26 -2.43
CA ASP A 108 -14.69 11.87 -2.88
C ASP A 108 -15.77 12.19 -1.83
N PRO A 109 -16.68 13.16 -2.09
CA PRO A 109 -17.77 13.50 -1.17
C PRO A 109 -18.79 12.38 -0.97
N ALA A 110 -18.85 11.41 -1.89
CA ALA A 110 -19.75 10.26 -1.77
C ALA A 110 -19.20 9.16 -0.85
N SER A 111 -17.90 9.19 -0.54
CA SER A 111 -17.27 8.18 0.32
C SER A 111 -17.69 8.39 1.78
N PRO A 112 -18.26 7.38 2.46
CA PRO A 112 -18.58 7.45 3.88
C PRO A 112 -17.33 7.30 4.77
N TRP A 113 -16.15 7.00 4.21
CA TRP A 113 -14.89 6.85 4.91
C TRP A 113 -13.80 7.73 4.29
N SER A 114 -13.27 8.67 5.08
CA SER A 114 -12.24 9.64 4.66
C SER A 114 -10.92 9.41 5.43
N PRO A 115 -10.06 8.47 4.97
CA PRO A 115 -8.78 8.20 5.62
C PRO A 115 -7.76 9.32 5.36
N ASP A 116 -7.12 9.83 6.41
CA ASP A 116 -5.99 10.76 6.29
C ASP A 116 -4.86 10.15 5.41
N PRO A 117 -4.60 10.69 4.21
CA PRO A 117 -3.67 10.06 3.26
C PRO A 117 -2.24 9.99 3.78
N VAL A 118 -1.74 11.06 4.42
CA VAL A 118 -0.38 11.10 4.96
C VAL A 118 -0.25 10.10 6.10
N LEU A 119 -1.22 10.05 7.01
CA LEU A 119 -1.16 9.11 8.13
C LEU A 119 -1.14 7.66 7.65
N TYR A 120 -2.06 7.28 6.75
CA TYR A 120 -2.14 5.92 6.23
C TYR A 120 -0.91 5.54 5.38
N GLY A 121 -0.42 6.45 4.54
CA GLY A 121 0.82 6.27 3.77
C GLY A 121 2.04 6.08 4.67
N LEU A 122 2.17 6.87 5.75
CA LEU A 122 3.25 6.74 6.72
C LEU A 122 3.16 5.46 7.55
N VAL A 123 1.96 5.04 7.96
CA VAL A 123 1.75 3.75 8.63
C VAL A 123 2.14 2.60 7.71
N ALA A 124 1.75 2.65 6.43
CA ALA A 124 2.14 1.67 5.44
C ALA A 124 3.67 1.61 5.26
N LEU A 125 4.32 2.78 5.16
CA LEU A 125 5.78 2.88 5.06
C LEU A 125 6.48 2.32 6.29
N ALA A 126 6.02 2.69 7.49
CA ALA A 126 6.55 2.19 8.75
C ALA A 126 6.36 0.66 8.86
N GLY A 127 5.20 0.14 8.45
CA GLY A 127 4.94 -1.30 8.39
C GLY A 127 5.96 -2.05 7.53
N VAL A 128 6.27 -1.50 6.35
CA VAL A 128 7.30 -2.07 5.46
C VAL A 128 8.69 -2.00 6.09
N VAL A 129 9.13 -0.82 6.51
CA VAL A 129 10.51 -0.57 6.95
C VAL A 129 10.83 -1.22 8.30
N VAL A 130 9.89 -1.18 9.25
CA VAL A 130 10.12 -1.68 10.61
C VAL A 130 9.85 -3.17 10.72
N THR A 131 8.90 -3.70 9.94
CA THR A 131 8.41 -5.08 10.14
C THR A 131 8.59 -6.00 8.93
N ALA A 132 9.26 -5.52 7.87
CA ALA A 132 9.45 -6.28 6.63
C ALA A 132 8.14 -6.90 6.12
N PHE A 133 7.09 -6.07 6.03
CA PHE A 133 5.72 -6.42 5.63
C PHE A 133 4.87 -7.24 6.62
N THR A 134 5.41 -7.68 7.76
CA THR A 134 4.67 -8.52 8.71
C THR A 134 3.37 -7.84 9.19
N VAL A 135 3.43 -6.55 9.53
CA VAL A 135 2.25 -5.76 9.92
C VAL A 135 1.50 -5.18 8.71
N SER A 136 2.17 -5.05 7.56
CA SER A 136 1.53 -4.59 6.31
C SER A 136 0.40 -5.52 5.85
N VAL A 137 0.47 -6.82 6.16
CA VAL A 137 -0.58 -7.79 5.81
C VAL A 137 -1.90 -7.52 6.55
N PRO A 138 -1.97 -7.55 7.90
CA PRO A 138 -3.21 -7.24 8.61
C PRO A 138 -3.69 -5.81 8.35
N PHE A 139 -2.77 -4.85 8.20
CA PHE A 139 -3.12 -3.48 7.82
C PHE A 139 -3.77 -3.42 6.43
N GLY A 140 -3.19 -4.07 5.41
CA GLY A 140 -3.75 -4.09 4.06
C GLY A 140 -5.12 -4.77 4.03
N ILE A 141 -5.31 -5.87 4.76
CA ILE A 141 -6.61 -6.54 4.90
C ILE A 141 -7.64 -5.59 5.52
N TYR A 142 -7.28 -4.93 6.62
CA TYR A 142 -8.15 -3.95 7.27
C TYR A 142 -8.51 -2.79 6.34
N TYR A 143 -7.53 -2.26 5.62
CA TYR A 143 -7.70 -1.15 4.69
C TYR A 143 -8.66 -1.52 3.56
N LEU A 144 -8.42 -2.65 2.88
CA LEU A 144 -9.26 -3.13 1.79
C LEU A 144 -10.68 -3.48 2.26
N TYR A 145 -10.82 -3.97 3.49
CA TYR A 145 -12.14 -4.19 4.10
C TYR A 145 -12.89 -2.87 4.26
N ARG A 146 -12.24 -1.82 4.78
CA ARG A 146 -12.86 -0.50 4.94
C ARG A 146 -13.19 0.15 3.61
N ARG A 147 -12.30 0.04 2.63
CA ARG A 147 -12.54 0.50 1.26
C ARG A 147 -13.75 -0.22 0.64
N HIS A 148 -13.84 -1.54 0.80
CA HIS A 148 -14.99 -2.31 0.35
C HIS A 148 -16.31 -1.86 0.98
N GLU A 149 -16.33 -1.59 2.30
CA GLU A 149 -17.51 -1.04 2.97
C GLU A 149 -17.92 0.34 2.43
N ALA A 150 -16.93 1.17 2.06
CA ALA A 150 -17.17 2.53 1.63
C ALA A 150 -17.64 2.63 0.17
N VAL A 151 -17.02 1.88 -0.74
CA VAL A 151 -17.19 2.06 -2.20
C VAL A 151 -17.52 0.77 -2.95
N GLY A 152 -17.80 -0.33 -2.22
CA GLY A 152 -18.25 -1.61 -2.79
C GLY A 152 -17.16 -2.42 -3.51
N THR A 153 -15.97 -1.86 -3.70
CA THR A 153 -14.79 -2.55 -4.24
C THR A 153 -13.67 -2.55 -3.19
N PRO A 154 -12.92 -3.67 -3.05
CA PRO A 154 -11.79 -3.76 -2.13
C PRO A 154 -10.74 -2.68 -2.37
#